data_AF-A0A813DZZ6-F1
#
_entry.id   AF-A0A813DZZ6-F1
#
_cell.length_a   1.000
_cell.length_b   1.000
_cell.length_c   1.000
_cell.angle_alpha   90.00
_cell.angle_beta   90.00
_cell.angle_gamma   90.00
#
_symmetry.space_group_name_H-M   'P 1'
#
loop_
_entity.id
_entity.type
_entity.pdbx_description
1 polymer ?
#
loop_
_entity_poly.entity_id
_entity_poly.type
_entity_poly.pdbx_seq_one_letter_code
_entity_poly.pdbx_strand_id
1 'polypeptide(L)'
;MGFVASKLMRGLPRDAQPLPADEDRQILDYFQGSWEIVGMMQTTGSVVRDSADGPGFGIKRIAFEKALVQGNKMFLSGAGGKSQTQTLVFNRGRDGILYCDAQGSIIQEMQEFQVIFDNALGYKLLWRRSDAYQASKQQVSAASGAASSAAQGPSSKVEKLKELKKLLDDGVLTQSEFQVAKTEVLNSSLQY
;
A
#
# COMPACT_ATOMS: atom_id res chain seq x y z
N MET A 1 -3.62 -32.96 32.09
CA MET A 1 -4.22 -31.91 31.27
C MET A 1 -3.16 -30.86 31.02
N GLY A 2 -2.58 -30.81 29.82
CA GLY A 2 -1.63 -29.75 29.46
C GLY A 2 -2.40 -28.51 29.02
N PHE A 3 -2.18 -27.38 29.68
CA PHE A 3 -2.65 -26.09 29.19
C PHE A 3 -1.85 -25.76 27.93
N VAL A 4 -2.48 -25.86 26.76
CA VAL A 4 -1.90 -25.35 25.53
C VAL A 4 -1.88 -23.84 25.68
N ALA A 5 -0.69 -23.25 25.83
CA ALA A 5 -0.54 -21.79 25.87
C ALA A 5 -1.03 -21.24 24.53
N SER A 6 -2.26 -20.72 24.49
CA SER A 6 -2.79 -20.01 23.34
C SER A 6 -1.83 -18.87 23.02
N LYS A 7 -1.23 -18.88 21.83
CA LYS A 7 -0.33 -17.82 21.37
C LYS A 7 -1.06 -16.48 21.54
N LEU A 8 -0.60 -15.67 22.48
CA LEU A 8 -1.17 -14.36 22.75
C LEU A 8 -1.10 -13.55 21.46
N MET A 9 -2.25 -12.98 21.05
CA MET A 9 -2.29 -12.03 19.95
C MET A 9 -1.38 -10.85 20.31
N ARG A 10 -0.58 -10.37 19.35
CA ARG A 10 0.40 -9.30 19.58
C ARG A 10 -0.23 -8.06 20.22
N GLY A 11 -1.42 -7.68 19.73
CA GLY A 11 -2.10 -6.44 20.11
C GLY A 11 -1.42 -5.20 19.52
N LEU A 12 -2.13 -4.08 19.54
CA LEU A 12 -1.53 -2.78 19.24
C LEU A 12 -0.71 -2.29 20.45
N PRO A 13 0.49 -1.71 20.22
CA PRO A 13 1.21 -1.00 21.26
C PRO A 13 0.39 0.16 21.84
N ARG A 14 0.63 0.51 23.12
CA ARG A 14 -0.08 1.61 23.78
C ARG A 14 0.21 2.98 23.19
N ASP A 15 1.35 3.13 22.54
CA ASP A 15 1.81 4.36 21.90
C ASP A 15 1.40 4.45 20.42
N ALA A 16 0.80 3.40 19.84
CA ALA A 16 0.31 3.44 18.47
C ALA A 16 -0.82 4.44 18.33
N GLN A 17 -0.71 5.34 17.34
CA GLN A 17 -1.71 6.36 17.05
C GLN A 17 -2.34 6.12 15.67
N PRO A 18 -3.62 6.47 15.47
CA PRO A 18 -4.24 6.44 14.14
C PRO A 18 -3.46 7.31 13.15
N LEU A 19 -3.41 6.89 11.88
CA LEU A 19 -2.80 7.70 10.83
C LEU A 19 -3.58 9.00 10.55
N PRO A 20 -2.90 10.05 10.06
CA PRO A 20 -3.57 11.21 9.46
C PRO A 20 -4.50 10.78 8.32
N ALA A 21 -5.66 11.44 8.19
CA ALA A 21 -6.70 11.03 7.24
C ALA A 21 -6.24 10.97 5.78
N ASP A 22 -5.32 11.84 5.36
CA ASP A 22 -4.79 11.83 3.99
C ASP A 22 -3.87 10.63 3.73
N GLU A 23 -3.04 10.28 4.70
CA GLU A 23 -2.15 9.13 4.61
C GLU A 23 -2.94 7.81 4.70
N ASP A 24 -3.91 7.73 5.61
CA ASP A 24 -4.83 6.60 5.74
C ASP A 24 -5.56 6.32 4.41
N ARG A 25 -6.06 7.36 3.75
CA ARG A 25 -6.69 7.25 2.43
C ARG A 25 -5.75 6.76 1.34
N GLN A 26 -4.50 7.25 1.29
CA GLN A 26 -3.52 6.80 0.30
C GLN A 26 -3.20 5.31 0.46
N ILE A 27 -3.03 4.86 1.70
CA ILE A 27 -2.77 3.45 1.99
C ILE A 27 -4.01 2.61 1.68
N LEU A 28 -5.20 3.05 2.06
CA LEU A 28 -6.46 2.39 1.71
C LEU A 28 -6.66 2.26 0.21
N ASP A 29 -6.36 3.32 -0.56
CA ASP A 29 -6.48 3.31 -2.02
C ASP A 29 -5.56 2.26 -2.64
N TYR A 30 -4.31 2.20 -2.18
CA TYR A 30 -3.36 1.17 -2.58
C TYR A 30 -3.88 -0.26 -2.34
N PHE A 31 -4.59 -0.49 -1.23
CA PHE A 31 -5.14 -1.81 -0.90
C PHE A 31 -6.40 -2.19 -1.68
N GLN A 32 -7.07 -1.28 -2.39
CA GLN A 32 -8.38 -1.58 -3.01
C GLN A 32 -8.34 -2.74 -4.00
N GLY A 33 -9.39 -3.55 -4.06
CA GLY A 33 -9.53 -4.65 -5.02
C GLY A 33 -9.01 -6.00 -4.52
N SER A 34 -8.70 -6.89 -5.45
CA SER A 34 -8.42 -8.30 -5.15
C SER A 34 -6.92 -8.57 -4.91
N TRP A 35 -6.65 -9.47 -3.97
CA TRP A 35 -5.33 -9.95 -3.58
C TRP A 35 -5.33 -11.46 -3.38
N GLU A 36 -4.21 -12.09 -3.73
CA GLU A 36 -3.90 -13.48 -3.39
C GLU A 36 -3.01 -13.50 -2.15
N ILE A 37 -3.34 -14.37 -1.19
CA ILE A 37 -2.63 -14.53 0.07
C ILE A 37 -1.78 -15.79 -0.01
N VAL A 38 -0.48 -15.64 0.21
CA VAL A 38 0.50 -16.73 0.23
C VAL A 38 1.18 -16.74 1.59
N GLY A 39 1.14 -17.88 2.28
CA GLY A 39 1.88 -18.06 3.53
C GLY A 39 3.37 -18.15 3.24
N MET A 40 4.18 -17.31 3.88
CA MET A 40 5.63 -17.41 3.80
C MET A 40 6.11 -18.31 4.95
N MET A 41 6.89 -19.35 4.63
CA MET A 41 7.56 -20.13 5.67
C MET A 41 8.45 -19.20 6.50
N GLN A 42 8.31 -19.23 7.83
CA GLN A 42 9.25 -18.54 8.69
C GLN A 42 10.63 -19.22 8.58
N THR A 43 11.59 -18.54 7.96
CA THR A 43 12.99 -19.00 7.90
C THR A 43 13.72 -18.84 9.23
N THR A 44 13.14 -18.16 10.22
CA THR A 44 13.85 -17.71 11.41
C THR A 44 13.55 -18.61 12.60
N GLY A 45 14.31 -19.71 12.71
CA GLY A 45 14.92 -20.24 13.94
C GLY A 45 14.06 -20.59 15.16
N SER A 46 12.75 -20.31 15.16
CA SER A 46 11.86 -20.68 16.25
C SER A 46 11.39 -22.10 15.99
N VAL A 47 12.21 -23.05 16.42
CA VAL A 47 11.84 -24.46 16.54
C VAL A 47 10.75 -24.55 17.61
N VAL A 48 9.53 -24.18 17.25
CA VAL A 48 8.35 -24.51 18.06
C VAL A 48 8.18 -26.02 17.90
N ARG A 49 8.81 -26.75 18.82
CA ARG A 49 8.61 -28.18 19.00
C ARG A 49 7.19 -28.41 19.49
N ASP A 50 6.22 -28.44 18.59
CA ASP A 50 4.99 -29.18 18.84
C ASP A 50 5.33 -30.67 18.67
N SER A 51 5.81 -31.29 19.76
CA SER A 51 5.69 -32.73 19.97
C SER A 51 4.21 -33.00 20.27
N ALA A 52 3.49 -33.87 19.58
CA ALA A 52 3.80 -35.28 19.37
C ALA A 52 3.32 -35.74 17.98
N ASP A 53 3.97 -36.77 17.45
CA ASP A 53 3.57 -37.55 16.27
C ASP A 53 3.99 -37.01 14.89
N GLY A 54 5.32 -36.94 14.70
CA GLY A 54 5.93 -37.24 13.39
C GLY A 54 6.92 -36.20 12.84
N PRO A 55 7.95 -36.62 12.08
CA PRO A 55 8.90 -35.72 11.40
C PRO A 55 8.30 -35.12 10.11
N GLY A 56 7.04 -34.72 10.16
CA GLY A 56 6.41 -33.94 9.11
C GLY A 56 6.72 -32.47 9.36
N PHE A 57 7.43 -31.82 8.45
CA PHE A 57 7.47 -30.36 8.39
C PHE A 57 6.03 -29.85 8.20
N GLY A 58 5.33 -29.61 9.30
CA GLY A 58 3.94 -29.19 9.32
C GLY A 58 3.84 -27.75 8.80
N ILE A 59 3.73 -27.60 7.49
CA ILE A 59 3.34 -26.34 6.86
C ILE A 59 1.93 -26.03 7.40
N LYS A 60 1.83 -25.14 8.39
CA LYS A 60 0.53 -24.67 8.87
C LYS A 60 -0.15 -23.99 7.69
N ARG A 61 -1.16 -24.66 7.15
CA ARG A 61 -1.95 -24.18 6.00
C ARG A 61 -2.62 -22.87 6.39
N ILE A 62 -2.46 -21.84 5.57
CA ILE A 62 -3.18 -20.59 5.72
C ILE A 62 -4.69 -20.86 5.61
N ALA A 63 -5.49 -20.17 6.42
CA ALA A 63 -6.94 -20.34 6.42
C ALA A 63 -7.62 -19.64 5.22
N PHE A 64 -6.92 -18.73 4.55
CA PHE A 64 -7.45 -17.91 3.47
C PHE A 64 -6.42 -17.80 2.35
N GLU A 65 -6.90 -17.86 1.11
CA GLU A 65 -6.08 -17.71 -0.12
C GLU A 65 -6.35 -16.39 -0.82
N LYS A 66 -7.45 -15.70 -0.50
CA LYS A 66 -7.88 -14.49 -1.20
C LYS A 66 -8.36 -13.42 -0.22
N ALA A 67 -8.02 -12.17 -0.51
CA ALA A 67 -8.58 -10.98 0.10
C ALA A 67 -9.19 -10.09 -0.97
N LEU A 68 -10.39 -9.56 -0.73
CA LEU A 68 -10.99 -8.48 -1.50
C LEU A 68 -11.15 -7.27 -0.58
N VAL A 69 -10.59 -6.13 -0.95
CA VAL A 69 -10.69 -4.89 -0.18
C VAL A 69 -11.62 -3.91 -0.89
N GLN A 70 -12.60 -3.39 -0.14
CA GLN A 70 -13.54 -2.37 -0.59
C GLN A 70 -13.72 -1.32 0.50
N GLY A 71 -13.22 -0.10 0.24
CA GLY A 71 -13.07 0.91 1.28
C GLY A 71 -12.15 0.40 2.38
N ASN A 72 -12.60 0.47 3.65
CA ASN A 72 -11.88 -0.06 4.80
C ASN A 72 -12.26 -1.50 5.17
N LYS A 73 -13.10 -2.18 4.37
CA LYS A 73 -13.51 -3.56 4.63
C LYS A 73 -12.72 -4.53 3.78
N MET A 74 -12.23 -5.58 4.43
CA MET A 74 -11.56 -6.70 3.80
C MET A 74 -12.41 -7.96 3.92
N PHE A 75 -12.62 -8.65 2.81
CA PHE A 75 -13.32 -9.93 2.72
C PHE A 75 -12.31 -11.04 2.44
N LEU A 76 -12.12 -11.94 3.40
CA LEU A 76 -11.20 -13.07 3.34
C LEU A 76 -11.93 -14.36 2.93
N SER A 77 -11.32 -15.16 2.05
CA SER A 77 -11.92 -16.40 1.54
C SER A 77 -10.86 -17.40 1.01
N GLY A 78 -11.30 -18.63 0.69
CA GLY A 78 -10.46 -19.69 0.10
C GLY A 78 -9.88 -20.66 1.13
N ALA A 79 -8.96 -21.53 0.69
CA ALA A 79 -8.16 -22.47 1.51
C ALA A 79 -8.92 -23.45 2.44
N GLY A 80 -10.26 -23.49 2.38
CA GLY A 80 -11.11 -24.24 3.30
C GLY A 80 -11.48 -23.48 4.59
N GLY A 81 -11.06 -22.22 4.74
CA GLY A 81 -11.51 -21.37 5.83
C GLY A 81 -12.92 -20.81 5.61
N LYS A 82 -13.67 -20.65 6.69
CA LYS A 82 -14.96 -19.92 6.66
C LYS A 82 -14.69 -18.48 6.31
N SER A 83 -15.36 -17.93 5.29
CA SER A 83 -15.22 -16.52 4.90
C SER A 83 -15.38 -15.58 6.10
N GLN A 84 -14.52 -14.56 6.15
CA GLN A 84 -14.50 -13.57 7.23
C GLN A 84 -14.42 -12.17 6.67
N THR A 85 -15.05 -11.22 7.37
CA THR A 85 -14.89 -9.80 7.11
C THR A 85 -14.06 -9.18 8.22
N GLN A 86 -13.05 -8.43 7.85
CA GLN A 86 -12.21 -7.66 8.76
C GLN A 86 -12.21 -6.19 8.34
N THR A 87 -11.89 -5.30 9.29
CA THR A 87 -11.76 -3.87 9.01
C THR A 87 -10.29 -3.51 9.05
N LEU A 88 -9.81 -2.88 7.99
CA LEU A 88 -8.47 -2.28 7.96
C LEU A 88 -8.50 -0.99 8.76
N VAL A 89 -7.60 -0.89 9.73
CA VAL A 89 -7.40 0.30 10.55
C VAL A 89 -5.92 0.52 10.66
N PHE A 90 -5.44 1.64 10.12
CA PHE A 90 -4.02 1.92 10.08
C PHE A 90 -3.58 2.76 11.29
N ASN A 91 -2.58 2.25 12.00
CA ASN A 91 -1.96 2.94 13.13
C ASN A 91 -0.45 2.96 12.94
N ARG A 92 0.21 3.98 13.48
CA ARG A 92 1.67 4.09 13.46
C ARG A 92 2.21 4.17 14.89
N GLY A 93 3.16 3.29 15.20
CA GLY A 93 3.91 3.33 16.46
C GLY A 93 4.88 4.53 16.49
N ARG A 94 5.41 4.86 17.67
CA ARG A 94 6.45 5.91 17.78
C ARG A 94 7.73 5.53 17.04
N ASP A 95 7.98 4.24 16.89
CA ASP A 95 9.06 3.64 16.11
C ASP A 95 8.83 3.70 14.58
N GLY A 96 7.68 4.22 14.14
CA GLY A 96 7.32 4.32 12.73
C GLY A 96 6.75 3.02 12.14
N ILE A 97 6.55 1.96 12.94
CA ILE A 97 5.96 0.72 12.46
C ILE A 97 4.49 0.94 12.09
N LEU A 98 4.11 0.49 10.90
CA LEU A 98 2.76 0.56 10.37
C LEU A 98 1.97 -0.71 10.73
N TYR A 99 0.90 -0.53 11.48
CA TYR A 99 -0.06 -1.57 11.85
C TYR A 99 -1.31 -1.45 10.97
N CYS A 100 -1.90 -2.57 10.54
CA CYS A 100 -3.05 -2.59 9.62
C CYS A 100 -4.37 -3.09 10.22
N ASP A 101 -4.37 -3.48 11.50
CA ASP A 101 -5.57 -3.89 12.23
C ASP A 101 -5.43 -3.62 13.74
N ALA A 102 -6.53 -3.80 14.47
CA ALA A 102 -6.55 -3.68 15.93
C ALA A 102 -5.84 -4.82 16.68
N GLN A 103 -5.48 -5.90 15.98
CA GLN A 103 -4.84 -7.08 16.56
C GLN A 103 -3.31 -6.97 16.55
N GLY A 104 -2.75 -5.95 15.89
CA GLY A 104 -1.31 -5.70 15.83
C GLY A 104 -0.63 -6.38 14.64
N SER A 105 -1.34 -6.65 13.54
CA SER A 105 -0.69 -7.06 12.30
C SER A 105 0.14 -5.91 11.73
N ILE A 106 1.37 -6.21 11.32
CA ILE A 106 2.37 -5.23 10.87
C ILE A 106 2.55 -5.35 9.36
N ILE A 107 2.60 -4.20 8.68
CA ILE A 107 3.06 -4.11 7.29
C ILE A 107 4.58 -3.98 7.31
N GLN A 108 5.27 -4.97 6.75
CA GLN A 108 6.74 -5.03 6.70
C GLN A 108 7.28 -4.32 5.45
N GLU A 109 6.64 -4.56 4.31
CA GLU A 109 7.08 -4.05 3.02
C GLU A 109 5.88 -3.83 2.10
N MET A 110 5.89 -2.71 1.38
CA MET A 110 4.91 -2.39 0.34
C MET A 110 5.65 -2.11 -0.96
N GLN A 111 5.31 -2.85 -2.01
CA GLN A 111 5.75 -2.61 -3.38
C GLN A 111 4.53 -2.53 -4.29
N GLU A 112 4.67 -2.13 -5.55
CA GLU A 112 3.52 -1.82 -6.42
C GLU A 112 2.44 -2.92 -6.48
N PHE A 113 2.85 -4.20 -6.50
CA PHE A 113 1.93 -5.34 -6.65
C PHE A 113 2.02 -6.36 -5.52
N GLN A 114 2.78 -6.07 -4.48
CA GLN A 114 2.97 -7.00 -3.37
C GLN A 114 3.14 -6.30 -2.03
N VAL A 115 2.64 -6.95 -0.98
CA VAL A 115 2.76 -6.52 0.41
C VAL A 115 3.16 -7.68 1.28
N ILE A 116 4.14 -7.48 2.15
CA ILE A 116 4.53 -8.45 3.15
C ILE A 116 3.97 -8.02 4.50
N PHE A 117 3.24 -8.92 5.15
CA PHE A 117 2.68 -8.74 6.47
C PHE A 117 3.36 -9.66 7.48
N ASP A 118 3.44 -9.19 8.72
CA ASP A 118 3.64 -10.03 9.89
C ASP A 118 2.38 -9.93 10.76
N ASN A 119 1.49 -10.91 10.64
CA ASN A 119 0.17 -10.84 11.26
C ASN A 119 0.25 -10.90 12.80
N ALA A 120 -0.85 -10.57 13.48
CA ALA A 120 -0.92 -10.59 14.94
C ALA A 120 -0.57 -11.95 15.61
N LEU A 121 -0.64 -13.04 14.84
CA LEU A 121 -0.28 -14.39 15.28
C LEU A 121 1.20 -14.73 14.97
N GLY A 122 1.96 -13.77 14.46
CA GLY A 122 3.36 -13.91 14.10
C GLY A 122 3.60 -14.69 12.80
N TYR A 123 2.62 -14.88 11.93
CA TYR A 123 2.84 -15.50 10.62
C TYR A 123 3.19 -14.43 9.59
N LYS A 124 4.21 -14.72 8.77
CA LYS A 124 4.53 -13.89 7.61
C LYS A 124 3.63 -14.27 6.44
N LEU A 125 2.95 -13.28 5.88
CA LEU A 125 2.04 -13.45 4.75
C LEU A 125 2.50 -12.53 3.62
N LEU A 126 2.54 -13.06 2.40
CA LEU A 126 2.69 -12.28 1.18
C LEU A 126 1.30 -12.08 0.59
N TRP A 127 0.91 -10.84 0.35
CA TRP A 127 -0.22 -10.54 -0.52
C TRP A 127 0.32 -10.07 -1.86
N ARG A 128 -0.22 -10.62 -2.95
CA ARG A 128 0.15 -10.22 -4.30
C ARG A 128 -1.07 -9.99 -5.17
N ARG A 129 -0.94 -9.08 -6.13
CA ARG A 129 -1.94 -8.88 -7.18
C ARG A 129 -1.84 -10.00 -8.22
N SER A 130 -2.96 -10.36 -8.83
CA SER A 130 -2.97 -11.32 -9.93
C SER A 130 -2.23 -10.76 -11.15
N ASP A 131 -1.64 -11.65 -11.96
CA ASP A 131 -0.92 -11.26 -13.18
C ASP A 131 -1.80 -10.45 -14.14
N ALA A 132 -3.09 -10.78 -14.22
CA ALA A 132 -4.07 -10.04 -15.02
C ALA A 132 -4.22 -8.58 -14.56
N TYR A 133 -4.21 -8.33 -13.24
CA TYR A 133 -4.24 -6.98 -12.70
C TYR A 133 -2.97 -6.21 -13.07
N GLN A 134 -1.81 -6.84 -12.91
CA GLN A 134 -0.51 -6.24 -13.24
C GLN A 134 -0.44 -5.85 -14.73
N ALA A 135 -0.85 -6.75 -15.62
CA ALA A 135 -0.90 -6.51 -17.06
C ALA A 135 -1.83 -5.33 -17.41
N SER A 136 -3.01 -5.24 -16.78
CA SER A 136 -3.95 -4.14 -17.04
C SER A 136 -3.37 -2.78 -16.64
N LYS A 137 -2.64 -2.69 -15.52
CA LYS A 137 -2.01 -1.45 -15.07
C LYS A 137 -0.87 -1.01 -15.99
N GLN A 138 -0.08 -1.95 -16.50
CA GLN A 138 0.99 -1.66 -17.46
C GLN A 138 0.45 -1.17 -18.81
N GLN A 139 -0.72 -1.64 -19.25
CA GLN A 139 -1.35 -1.14 -20.46
C GLN A 139 -1.82 0.31 -20.32
N VAL A 140 -2.38 0.68 -19.17
CA VAL A 140 -2.83 2.06 -18.92
C VAL A 140 -1.66 3.03 -18.87
N SER A 141 -0.54 2.66 -18.23
CA SER A 141 0.65 3.52 -18.16
C SER A 141 1.28 3.73 -19.54
N ALA A 142 1.36 2.67 -20.36
CA ALA A 142 1.83 2.77 -21.75
C ALA A 142 0.93 3.65 -22.62
N ALA A 143 -0.39 3.53 -22.47
CA ALA A 143 -1.35 4.36 -23.21
C ALA A 143 -1.29 5.85 -22.79
N SER A 144 -1.11 6.13 -21.49
CA SER A 144 -0.92 7.51 -21.01
C SER A 144 0.41 8.12 -21.44
N GLY A 145 1.47 7.31 -21.58
CA GLY A 145 2.76 7.77 -22.09
C GLY A 145 2.70 8.16 -23.57
N ALA A 146 1.95 7.42 -24.39
CA ALA A 146 1.76 7.73 -25.81
C ALA A 146 0.83 8.93 -26.06
N ALA A 147 -0.10 9.23 -25.14
CA ALA A 147 -0.96 10.42 -25.22
C ALA A 147 -0.28 11.71 -24.69
N SER A 148 0.80 11.57 -23.91
CA SER A 148 1.53 12.70 -23.31
C SER A 148 2.48 13.41 -24.28
N SER A 149 2.75 12.83 -25.45
CA SER A 149 3.56 13.46 -26.51
C SER A 149 2.75 14.28 -27.51
N ALA A 150 1.41 14.28 -27.43
CA ALA A 150 0.54 14.98 -28.39
C ALA A 150 -0.41 16.03 -27.77
N ALA A 151 -0.49 16.14 -26.44
CA ALA A 151 -1.40 17.09 -25.79
C ALA A 151 -0.74 17.82 -24.61
N GLN A 152 -0.08 18.95 -24.88
CA GLN A 152 0.18 19.98 -23.88
C GLN A 152 -1.16 20.61 -23.45
N GLY A 153 -1.88 19.91 -22.57
CA GLY A 153 -3.12 20.41 -21.98
C GLY A 153 -2.89 21.52 -20.94
N PRO A 154 -3.96 22.23 -20.56
CA PRO A 154 -3.94 23.41 -19.67
C PRO A 154 -3.36 23.14 -18.26
N SER A 155 -3.27 21.89 -17.82
CA SER A 155 -2.66 21.51 -16.53
C SER A 155 -1.17 21.84 -16.45
N SER A 156 -0.42 21.64 -17.54
CA SER A 156 1.03 21.94 -17.56
C SER A 156 1.32 23.44 -17.50
N LYS A 157 0.40 24.27 -17.98
CA LYS A 157 0.52 25.74 -17.90
C LYS A 157 0.37 26.23 -16.46
N VAL A 158 -0.55 25.65 -15.70
CA VAL A 158 -0.76 26.03 -14.29
C VAL A 158 0.45 25.68 -13.44
N GLU A 159 1.08 24.54 -13.67
CA GLU A 159 2.31 24.13 -12.97
C GLU A 159 3.48 25.06 -13.31
N LYS A 160 3.70 25.37 -14.60
CA LYS A 160 4.72 26.34 -15.02
C LYS A 160 4.50 27.74 -14.44
N LEU A 161 3.26 28.19 -14.34
CA LEU A 161 2.93 29.48 -13.73
C LEU A 161 3.17 29.50 -12.21
N LYS A 162 2.94 28.38 -11.52
CA LYS A 162 3.27 28.25 -10.09
C LYS A 162 4.79 28.29 -9.86
N GLU A 163 5.56 27.63 -10.72
CA GLU A 163 7.01 27.61 -10.62
C GLU A 163 7.62 28.99 -10.91
N LEU A 164 7.16 29.68 -11.95
CA LEU A 164 7.55 31.06 -12.24
C LEU A 164 7.24 32.01 -11.08
N LYS A 165 6.09 31.82 -10.41
CA LYS A 165 5.75 32.64 -9.24
C LYS A 165 6.70 32.38 -8.08
N LYS A 166 7.07 31.12 -7.84
CA LYS A 166 8.04 30.77 -6.81
C LYS A 166 9.41 31.41 -7.04
N LEU A 167 9.90 31.40 -8.29
CA LEU A 167 11.17 32.04 -8.65
C LEU A 167 11.17 33.56 -8.49
N LEU A 168 10.01 34.21 -8.68
CA LEU A 168 9.83 35.64 -8.38
C LEU A 168 9.87 35.90 -6.86
N ASP A 169 9.17 35.09 -6.08
CA ASP A 169 9.12 35.21 -4.61
C ASP A 169 10.52 34.95 -3.98
N ASP A 170 11.29 34.04 -4.57
CA ASP A 170 12.68 33.73 -4.16
C ASP A 170 13.70 34.79 -4.64
N GLY A 171 13.27 35.80 -5.41
CA GLY A 171 14.12 36.88 -5.94
C GLY A 171 15.08 36.44 -7.05
N VAL A 172 14.87 35.25 -7.63
CA VAL A 172 15.67 34.72 -8.74
C VAL A 172 15.32 35.42 -10.05
N LEU A 173 14.05 35.79 -10.21
CA LEU A 173 13.54 36.56 -11.36
C LEU A 173 13.09 37.95 -10.94
N THR A 174 13.28 38.91 -11.83
CA THR A 174 12.68 40.24 -11.70
C THR A 174 11.21 40.24 -12.15
N GLN A 175 10.44 41.24 -11.69
CA GLN A 175 9.03 41.40 -12.07
C GLN A 175 8.83 41.48 -13.59
N SER A 176 9.76 42.12 -14.33
CA SER A 176 9.69 42.22 -15.78
C SER A 176 9.90 40.87 -16.47
N GLU A 177 10.87 40.08 -16.02
CA GLU A 177 11.15 38.76 -16.59
C GLU A 177 9.99 37.79 -16.34
N PHE A 178 9.39 37.86 -15.15
CA PHE A 178 8.19 37.08 -14.83
C PHE A 178 7.03 37.38 -15.78
N GLN A 179 6.78 38.66 -16.12
CA GLN A 179 5.68 39.01 -17.03
C GLN A 179 5.92 38.52 -18.46
N VAL A 180 7.16 38.57 -18.93
CA VAL A 180 7.54 38.05 -20.26
C VAL A 180 7.30 36.54 -20.31
N ALA A 181 7.85 35.80 -19.34
CA ALA A 181 7.70 34.34 -19.26
C ALA A 181 6.24 33.90 -19.09
N LYS A 182 5.47 34.62 -18.26
CA LYS A 182 4.02 34.39 -18.09
C LYS A 182 3.27 34.55 -19.42
N THR A 183 3.58 35.59 -20.18
CA THR A 183 2.94 35.86 -21.47
C THR A 183 3.29 34.79 -22.49
N GLU A 184 4.54 34.32 -22.50
CA GLU A 184 5.02 33.22 -23.35
C GLU A 184 4.29 31.90 -23.05
N VAL A 185 4.13 31.53 -21.77
CA VAL A 185 3.40 30.32 -21.35
C VAL A 185 1.91 30.38 -21.73
N LEU A 186 1.32 31.58 -21.73
CA LEU A 186 -0.08 31.75 -22.13
C LEU A 186 -0.25 31.72 -23.66
N ASN A 187 0.65 32.37 -24.42
CA ASN A 187 0.55 32.53 -25.87
C ASN A 187 1.05 31.33 -26.69
N SER A 188 1.78 30.39 -26.10
CA SER A 188 2.29 29.19 -26.78
C SER A 188 1.20 28.20 -27.27
N SER A 189 -0.09 28.55 -27.18
CA SER A 189 -1.21 27.81 -27.81
C SER A 189 -1.77 28.40 -29.10
N LEU A 190 -1.18 29.46 -29.65
CA LEU A 190 -1.69 30.14 -30.86
C LEU A 190 -0.95 29.78 -32.16
N GLN A 191 -0.04 28.80 -32.15
CA GLN A 191 0.57 28.30 -33.38
C GLN A 191 -0.15 27.03 -33.83
N TYR A 192 -1.07 27.20 -34.77
CA TYR A 192 -1.68 26.14 -35.59
C TYR A 192 -0.89 25.94 -36.87
#